data_AF-A0A0M2PPQ4-F1
#
_entry.id   AF-A0A0M2PPQ4-F1
#
_cell.length_a   1.000
_cell.length_b   1.000
_cell.length_c   1.000
_cell.angle_alpha   90.00
_cell.angle_beta   90.00
_cell.angle_gamma   90.00
#
_symmetry.space_group_name_H-M   'P 1'
#
loop_
_entity.id
_entity.type
_entity.pdbx_description
1 polymer ?
#
loop_
_entity_poly.entity_id
_entity_poly.type
_entity_poly.pdbx_seq_one_letter_code
_entity_poly.pdbx_strand_id
1 'polypeptide(L)' 'MQVRNIDPAWIEATLTHPDRIQPNADSQGNTHYRKQIANFGDRWLRVIVNPTVDPQNVITLFFDRRLKS' A
#
# COMPACT_ATOMS: atom_id res chain seq x y z
N MET A 1 3.10 3.60 15.75
CA MET A 1 3.22 2.53 14.75
C MET A 1 4.64 2.53 14.22
N GLN A 2 5.42 1.49 14.48
CA GLN A 2 6.80 1.43 13.98
C GLN A 2 6.79 0.68 12.66
N VAL A 3 6.85 1.44 11.56
CA VAL A 3 7.05 0.90 10.20
C VAL A 3 8.50 0.43 10.11
N ARG A 4 8.80 -0.73 10.69
CA ARG A 4 10.15 -1.30 10.67
C ARG A 4 10.32 -2.10 9.37
N ASN A 5 11.22 -1.67 8.50
CA ASN A 5 11.65 -2.31 7.23
C ASN A 5 10.77 -2.09 5.98
N ILE A 6 10.14 -0.92 5.82
CA ILE A 6 9.54 -0.56 4.52
C ILE A 6 10.25 0.69 4.02
N ASP A 7 10.89 0.57 2.86
CA ASP A 7 11.58 1.66 2.21
C ASP A 7 10.57 2.75 1.78
N PRO A 8 10.76 4.02 2.16
CA PRO A 8 9.91 5.13 1.73
C PRO A 8 9.75 5.20 0.20
N ALA A 9 10.78 4.86 -0.57
CA ALA A 9 10.73 4.86 -2.02
C ALA A 9 9.70 3.86 -2.56
N TRP A 10 9.48 2.72 -1.87
CA TRP A 10 8.44 1.77 -2.25
C TRP A 10 7.04 2.29 -1.97
N ILE A 11 6.86 3.06 -0.90
CA ILE A 11 5.58 3.70 -0.58
C ILE A 11 5.26 4.73 -1.67
N GLU A 12 6.21 5.62 -1.97
CA GLU A 12 6.07 6.62 -3.03
C GLU A 12 5.78 5.97 -4.39
N ALA A 13 6.56 4.95 -4.78
CA ALA A 13 6.32 4.21 -6.02
C ALA A 13 4.95 3.52 -6.05
N THR A 14 4.46 3.03 -4.91
CA THR A 14 3.13 2.40 -4.82
C THR A 14 2.00 3.42 -4.96
N LEU A 15 2.19 4.65 -4.49
CA LEU A 15 1.19 5.72 -4.60
C LEU A 15 1.19 6.39 -5.98
N THR A 16 2.38 6.56 -6.59
CA THR A 16 2.55 7.24 -7.88
C THR A 16 2.35 6.30 -9.08
N HIS A 17 2.88 5.08 -8.98
CA HIS A 17 2.84 4.07 -10.05
C HIS A 17 2.41 2.70 -9.50
N PRO A 18 1.18 2.57 -8.97
CA PRO A 18 0.63 1.30 -8.49
C PRO A 18 0.49 0.29 -9.65
N ASP A 19 0.68 -0.99 -9.34
CA ASP A 19 0.34 -2.05 -10.30
C ASP A 19 -1.16 -2.39 -10.23
N ARG A 20 -1.80 -2.15 -9.07
CA ARG A 20 -3.25 -2.27 -8.90
C ARG A 20 -3.79 -1.16 -8.00
N ILE A 21 -4.92 -0.59 -8.40
CA ILE A 21 -5.68 0.37 -7.62
C ILE A 21 -7.07 -0.22 -7.36
N GLN A 22 -7.53 -0.16 -6.12
CA GLN A 22 -8.88 -0.56 -5.74
C GLN A 22 -9.53 0.58 -4.94
N PRO A 23 -10.30 1.46 -5.59
CA PRO A 23 -11.07 2.49 -4.91
C PRO A 23 -12.26 1.85 -4.16
N ASN A 24 -12.74 2.52 -3.10
CA ASN A 24 -13.87 2.06 -2.27
C ASN A 24 -13.73 0.61 -1.82
N ALA A 25 -12.51 0.23 -1.40
CA ALA A 25 -12.19 -1.15 -1.05
C ALA A 25 -12.82 -1.61 0.28
N ASP A 26 -13.33 -0.68 1.08
CA ASP A 26 -14.07 -0.92 2.31
C ASP A 26 -15.20 0.09 2.51
N SER A 27 -16.03 -0.14 3.53
CA SER A 27 -17.19 0.69 3.86
C SER A 27 -16.85 2.13 4.27
N GLN A 28 -15.58 2.45 4.53
CA GLN A 28 -15.12 3.81 4.82
C GLN A 28 -14.68 4.56 3.54
N GLY A 29 -14.73 3.92 2.38
CA GLY A 29 -14.33 4.52 1.11
C GLY A 29 -12.82 4.58 0.89
N ASN A 30 -12.04 3.77 1.62
CA ASN A 30 -10.59 3.79 1.45
C ASN A 30 -10.16 3.27 0.07
N THR A 31 -9.05 3.80 -0.43
CA THR A 31 -8.41 3.34 -1.66
C THR A 31 -7.21 2.48 -1.32
N HIS A 32 -7.18 1.26 -1.86
CA HIS A 32 -6.05 0.35 -1.73
C HIS A 32 -5.16 0.42 -2.95
N TYR A 33 -3.95 0.91 -2.77
CA TYR A 33 -2.86 0.85 -3.75
C TYR A 33 -2.03 -0.39 -3.50
N ARG A 34 -1.68 -1.10 -4.57
CA ARG A 34 -0.84 -2.30 -4.47
C ARG A 34 0.27 -2.24 -5.50
N LYS A 35 1.47 -2.59 -5.07
CA LYS A 35 2.63 -2.75 -5.94
C LYS A 35 3.41 -4.00 -5.57
N GLN A 36 3.85 -4.74 -6.58
CA GLN A 36 4.77 -5.85 -6.40
C GLN A 36 6.19 -5.32 -6.32
N ILE A 37 6.89 -5.65 -5.23
CA ILE A 37 8.27 -5.25 -5.00
C ILE A 37 9.16 -6.44 -5.34
N ALA A 38 9.63 -6.49 -6.59
CA ALA A 38 10.48 -7.57 -7.08
C ALA A 38 11.73 -7.77 -6.20
N ASN A 39 12.39 -6.67 -5.84
CA ASN A 39 13.60 -6.65 -5.00
C ASN A 39 13.37 -7.11 -3.54
N PHE A 40 12.13 -7.42 -3.15
CA PHE A 40 11.79 -7.90 -1.81
C PHE A 40 11.06 -9.25 -1.84
N GLY A 41 11.57 -10.17 -2.66
CA GLY A 41 11.04 -11.52 -2.80
C GLY A 41 9.65 -11.54 -3.45
N ASP A 42 9.43 -10.66 -4.43
CA ASP A 42 8.18 -10.54 -5.19
C ASP A 42 6.94 -10.30 -4.31
N ARG A 43 7.14 -9.70 -3.14
CA ARG A 43 6.06 -9.41 -2.19
C ARG A 43 5.24 -8.22 -2.66
N TRP A 44 3.94 -8.31 -2.38
CA TRP A 44 3.00 -7.23 -2.66
C TRP A 44 2.96 -6.25 -1.50
N LEU A 45 3.41 -5.02 -1.71
CA LEU A 45 3.18 -3.90 -0.80
C LEU A 45 1.75 -3.38 -1.03
N ARG A 46 0.97 -3.30 0.04
CA ARG A 46 -0.35 -2.67 0.04
C ARG A 46 -0.29 -1.39 0.87
N VAL A 47 -0.75 -0.28 0.27
CA VAL A 47 -0.88 1.03 0.90
C VAL A 47 -2.36 1.43 0.87
N ILE A 48 -2.93 1.69 2.05
CA ILE A 48 -4.33 2.06 2.24
C ILE A 48 -4.38 3.55 2.54
N VAL A 49 -5.04 4.29 1.67
CA VAL A 49 -5.23 5.73 1.78
C VAL A 49 -6.70 6.01 2.02
N ASN A 50 -6.98 6.84 3.02
CA ASN A 50 -8.33 7.36 3.20
C ASN A 50 -8.45 8.71 2.48
N PRO A 51 -9.27 8.79 1.42
CA PRO A 51 -9.44 10.03 0.67
C PRO A 51 -10.35 11.04 1.38
N THR A 52 -11.02 10.66 2.48
CA THR A 52 -12.00 11.52 3.19
C THR A 52 -11.36 12.52 4.14
N VAL A 53 -10.04 12.45 4.34
CA VAL A 53 -9.28 13.36 5.20
C VAL A 53 -8.26 14.15 4.36
N ASP A 54 -8.17 15.45 4.61
CA ASP A 54 -7.20 16.35 3.97
C ASP A 54 -6.17 16.86 5.00
N PRO A 55 -4.86 16.63 4.77
CA PRO A 55 -4.26 15.91 3.65
C PRO A 55 -4.55 14.40 3.67
N GLN A 56 -4.54 13.76 2.50
CA GLN A 56 -4.75 12.31 2.36
C GLN A 56 -3.81 11.54 3.28
N ASN A 57 -4.37 10.81 4.24
CA ASN A 57 -3.59 10.07 5.22
C ASN A 57 -3.41 8.61 4.77
N VAL A 58 -2.16 8.17 4.71
CA VAL A 58 -1.84 6.74 4.65
C VAL A 58 -2.22 6.13 5.99
N ILE A 59 -3.34 5.43 6.03
CA ILE A 59 -3.87 4.84 7.26
C ILE A 59 -3.12 3.55 7.60
N THR A 60 -2.72 2.79 6.59
CA THR A 60 -2.12 1.47 6.81
C THR A 60 -1.26 1.07 5.63
N LEU A 61 -0.08 0.51 5.91
CA LEU A 61 0.82 -0.05 4.90
C LEU A 61 1.43 -1.35 5.41
N PHE A 62 1.48 -2.38 4.56
CA PHE A 62 2.07 -3.69 4.90
C PHE A 62 2.34 -4.53 3.66
N PHE A 63 3.25 -5.50 3.79
CA PHE A 63 3.42 -6.56 2.79
C PHE A 63 2.37 -7.66 2.98
N ASP A 64 1.71 -8.04 1.89
CA ASP A 64 0.75 -9.14 1.87
C ASP A 64 1.49 -10.45 2.19
N ARG A 65 1.10 -11.10 3.28
CA ARG A 65 1.76 -12.31 3.79
C ARG A 65 1.26 -13.60 3.11
N ARG A 66 0.34 -13.50 2.15
CA ARG A 66 -0.35 -14.67 1.55
C ARG A 66 0.30 -15.25 0.29
N LEU A 67 1.45 -14.75 -0.15
CA LEU A 67 2.34 -15.53 -1.03
C LEU A 67 3.58 -15.96 -0.23
N LYS A 68 3.45 -17.08 0.47
CA LYS A 68 4.60 -17.97 0.62
C LYS A 68 4.51 -18.93 -0.55
N SER A 69 5.50 -18.91 -1.45
CA SER A 69 5.75 -20.02 -2.36
C SER A 69 5.88 -21.32 -1.57
#